data_AF-A0A2H6AVN9-F1
#
_entry.id   AF-A0A2H6AVN9-F1
#
_cell.length_a   1.000
_cell.length_b   1.000
_cell.length_c   1.000
_cell.angle_alpha   90.00
_cell.angle_beta   90.00
_cell.angle_gamma   90.00
#
_symmetry.space_group_name_H-M   'P 1'
#
loop_
_entity.id
_entity.type
_entity.pdbx_description
1 polymer ?
#
loop_
_entity_poly.entity_id
_entity_poly.type
_entity_poly.pdbx_seq_one_letter_code
_entity_poly.pdbx_strand_id
1 'polypeptide(L)'
;MREKDAFRASYADRVLDFLKAYAEPSNGRIRVEYVDPEPYSEEEDRAMGFGLRPIQLDTDTTGWFGLAGTNSTDDVAVIPVLSPERERFLEYDITRLVYQLAYPEKPVVALLSGLPINADPQQQFRPWQVYELLRQQFDVRWMAGEVGRIDDDVDVLLLIHPQGLSERTLYAIDQFVLSGRPAMVLVDPHSEAQMIRQRQPGMADTSSTLEKLFDAWGIAYDKEKIVVDPVYARQVRIPSGERVQVVDYLAWLSLADAALDRRNPITADLERINLASAGAIGPKEGAELQFTPLLASSNQAQLVDADSQRLFPDPLKLLRDYRPDGNSYVLAALVSGRPKSAFPDGPPEGAEQAGEHRKQAEKDVRLVVVADTDLLDDRMWLLTQRLLGQEVMLPIALNGDFLANALDWLAGSDVLVKLRGRTVALRPFERLVELRKEAERRYRAKEQELVERLQELENRLRELQLPERGQAETAVIPPDVQEQIARLRGQILETRRELREVQRRLREDIERLQATIRFADIGLVPLLVAVVAVVVGLVRRARMRTPAA
;
A
#
# COMPACT_ATOMS: atom_id res chain seq x y z
N MET A 1 -13.73 8.03 -21.18
CA MET A 1 -12.32 8.28 -20.75
C MET A 1 -11.39 8.71 -21.87
N ARG A 2 -11.37 8.01 -23.02
CA ARG A 2 -10.38 8.17 -24.10
C ARG A 2 -10.28 9.58 -24.72
N GLU A 3 -11.38 10.33 -24.75
CA GLU A 3 -11.42 11.68 -25.33
C GLU A 3 -10.96 12.79 -24.36
N LYS A 4 -11.01 12.52 -23.04
CA LYS A 4 -10.79 13.52 -21.99
C LYS A 4 -9.41 13.43 -21.34
N ASP A 5 -8.79 12.24 -21.33
CA ASP A 5 -7.46 12.02 -20.76
C ASP A 5 -6.64 11.05 -21.63
N ALA A 6 -5.77 11.60 -22.49
CA ALA A 6 -4.97 10.84 -23.42
C ALA A 6 -3.89 9.97 -22.75
N PHE A 7 -3.44 10.33 -21.55
CA PHE A 7 -2.49 9.51 -20.78
C PHE A 7 -3.18 8.25 -20.28
N ARG A 8 -4.36 8.40 -19.67
CA ARG A 8 -5.20 7.26 -19.29
C ARG A 8 -5.65 6.45 -20.50
N ALA A 9 -5.91 7.08 -21.64
CA ALA A 9 -6.23 6.37 -22.88
C ALA A 9 -5.10 5.43 -23.32
N SER A 10 -3.86 5.92 -23.33
CA SER A 10 -2.68 5.10 -23.67
C SER A 10 -2.46 3.96 -22.67
N TYR A 11 -2.67 4.21 -21.38
CA TYR A 11 -2.61 3.16 -20.37
C TYR A 11 -3.73 2.12 -20.57
N ALA A 12 -4.96 2.55 -20.88
CA ALA A 12 -6.06 1.64 -21.19
C ALA A 12 -5.79 0.78 -22.42
N ASP A 13 -5.19 1.32 -23.47
CA ASP A 13 -4.76 0.53 -24.63
C ASP A 13 -3.75 -0.55 -24.23
N ARG A 14 -2.77 -0.20 -23.36
CA ARG A 14 -1.82 -1.19 -22.83
C ARG A 14 -2.51 -2.27 -22.00
N VAL A 15 -3.44 -1.92 -21.12
CA VAL A 15 -4.22 -2.91 -20.35
C VAL A 15 -4.96 -3.87 -21.29
N LEU A 16 -5.61 -3.35 -22.32
CA LEU A 16 -6.33 -4.17 -23.30
C LEU A 16 -5.40 -5.10 -24.07
N ASP A 17 -4.23 -4.61 -24.47
CA ASP A 17 -3.23 -5.44 -25.15
C ASP A 17 -2.68 -6.55 -24.23
N PHE A 18 -2.47 -6.25 -22.94
CA PHE A 18 -2.14 -7.28 -21.94
C PHE A 18 -3.26 -8.31 -21.80
N LEU A 19 -4.50 -7.90 -21.62
CA LEU A 19 -5.64 -8.83 -21.49
C LEU A 19 -5.80 -9.72 -22.74
N LYS A 20 -5.59 -9.18 -23.94
CA LYS A 20 -5.55 -9.97 -25.19
C LYS A 20 -4.42 -11.00 -25.17
N ALA A 21 -3.23 -10.61 -24.72
CA ALA A 21 -2.09 -11.53 -24.60
C ALA A 21 -2.34 -12.67 -23.59
N TYR A 22 -3.23 -12.50 -22.62
CA TYR A 22 -3.75 -13.60 -21.78
C TYR A 22 -4.79 -14.45 -22.52
N ALA A 23 -5.73 -13.81 -23.23
CA ALA A 23 -6.85 -14.49 -23.89
C ALA A 23 -6.40 -15.37 -25.07
N GLU A 24 -5.51 -14.88 -25.94
CA GLU A 24 -5.06 -15.57 -27.15
C GLU A 24 -4.47 -16.97 -26.90
N PRO A 25 -3.48 -17.16 -26.01
CA PRO A 25 -2.93 -18.49 -25.71
C PRO A 25 -3.83 -19.32 -24.79
N SER A 26 -4.92 -18.76 -24.25
CA SER A 26 -5.77 -19.47 -23.27
C SER A 26 -6.60 -20.61 -23.88
N ASN A 27 -6.71 -20.66 -25.22
CA ASN A 27 -7.61 -21.57 -25.96
C ASN A 27 -9.08 -21.44 -25.50
N GLY A 28 -9.56 -20.20 -25.31
CA GLY A 28 -10.95 -19.91 -24.93
C GLY A 28 -11.27 -20.06 -23.44
N ARG A 29 -10.27 -20.38 -22.61
CA ARG A 29 -10.40 -20.43 -21.14
C ARG A 29 -10.51 -19.04 -20.51
N ILE A 30 -9.91 -18.04 -21.14
CA ILE A 30 -10.04 -16.64 -20.74
C ILE A 30 -10.81 -15.91 -21.84
N ARG A 31 -11.89 -15.24 -21.48
CA ARG A 31 -12.67 -14.38 -22.37
C ARG A 31 -12.62 -12.97 -21.83
N VAL A 32 -12.24 -12.03 -22.69
CA VAL A 32 -12.14 -10.61 -22.34
C VAL A 32 -13.27 -9.89 -23.03
N GLU A 33 -14.10 -9.22 -22.25
CA GLU A 33 -15.17 -8.35 -22.73
C GLU A 33 -14.84 -6.91 -22.36
N TYR A 34 -15.05 -6.00 -23.30
CA TYR A 34 -14.87 -4.56 -23.07
C TYR A 34 -16.25 -3.91 -22.98
N VAL A 35 -16.49 -3.24 -21.86
CA VAL A 35 -17.74 -2.52 -21.59
C VAL A 35 -17.35 -1.08 -21.25
N ASP A 36 -18.01 -0.11 -21.89
CA ASP A 36 -17.91 1.32 -21.57
C ASP A 36 -19.23 1.73 -20.90
N PRO A 37 -19.32 1.76 -19.55
CA PRO A 37 -20.58 2.01 -18.86
C PRO A 37 -21.03 3.46 -19.04
N GLU A 38 -22.21 3.65 -19.61
CA GLU A 38 -22.84 4.98 -19.72
C GLU A 38 -23.51 5.37 -18.38
N PRO A 39 -23.60 6.66 -18.04
CA PRO A 39 -24.33 7.08 -16.84
C PRO A 39 -25.80 6.63 -16.87
N TYR A 40 -26.27 6.06 -15.75
CA TYR A 40 -27.61 5.50 -15.54
C TYR A 40 -27.94 4.29 -16.46
N SER A 41 -26.93 3.54 -16.89
CA SER A 41 -27.08 2.32 -17.70
C SER A 41 -27.03 1.04 -16.86
N GLU A 42 -27.52 -0.07 -17.41
CA GLU A 42 -27.41 -1.39 -16.77
C GLU A 42 -25.93 -1.83 -16.62
N GLU A 43 -25.06 -1.39 -17.52
CA GLU A 43 -23.63 -1.61 -17.48
C GLU A 43 -22.98 -0.88 -16.29
N GLU A 44 -23.45 0.34 -15.96
CA GLU A 44 -22.99 1.08 -14.78
C GLU A 44 -23.44 0.40 -13.48
N ASP A 45 -24.69 -0.05 -13.42
CA ASP A 45 -25.21 -0.84 -12.30
C ASP A 45 -24.42 -2.13 -12.11
N ARG A 46 -24.06 -2.82 -13.21
CA ARG A 46 -23.23 -4.02 -13.18
C ARG A 46 -21.81 -3.73 -12.69
N ALA A 47 -21.20 -2.63 -13.15
CA ALA A 47 -19.88 -2.19 -12.69
C ALA A 47 -19.87 -1.91 -11.19
N MET A 48 -20.90 -1.20 -10.68
CA MET A 48 -21.11 -0.98 -9.25
C MET A 48 -21.31 -2.30 -8.49
N GLY A 49 -22.11 -3.22 -9.03
CA GLY A 49 -22.38 -4.53 -8.42
C GLY A 49 -21.12 -5.40 -8.26
N PHE A 50 -20.17 -5.31 -9.20
CA PHE A 50 -18.86 -5.95 -9.07
C PHE A 50 -17.91 -5.23 -8.10
N GLY A 51 -18.28 -4.06 -7.58
CA GLY A 51 -17.42 -3.28 -6.68
C GLY A 51 -16.33 -2.49 -7.41
N LEU A 52 -16.49 -2.22 -8.71
CA LEU A 52 -15.66 -1.23 -9.39
C LEU A 52 -15.89 0.15 -8.77
N ARG A 53 -14.90 1.03 -8.86
CA ARG A 53 -15.02 2.40 -8.34
C ARG A 53 -14.93 3.42 -9.47
N PRO A 54 -15.80 4.44 -9.49
CA PRO A 54 -15.69 5.52 -10.46
C PRO A 54 -14.43 6.34 -10.18
N ILE A 55 -13.73 6.70 -11.24
CA ILE A 55 -12.57 7.60 -11.21
C ILE A 55 -13.00 9.00 -11.63
N GLN A 56 -12.48 10.00 -10.93
CA GLN A 56 -12.65 11.39 -11.34
C GLN A 56 -11.78 11.65 -12.59
N LEU A 57 -12.41 12.03 -13.70
CA LEU A 57 -11.74 12.38 -14.96
C LEU A 57 -11.48 13.89 -15.06
N ASP A 58 -12.45 14.70 -14.61
CA ASP A 58 -12.42 16.17 -14.54
C ASP A 58 -13.19 16.62 -13.29
N THR A 59 -13.23 17.91 -12.94
CA THR A 59 -14.00 18.42 -11.78
C THR A 59 -15.46 17.97 -11.73
N ASP A 60 -16.11 17.82 -12.89
CA ASP A 60 -17.54 17.49 -13.00
C ASP A 60 -17.81 16.19 -13.79
N THR A 61 -16.77 15.40 -14.13
CA THR A 61 -16.95 14.16 -14.88
C THR A 61 -16.25 13.01 -14.16
N THR A 62 -17.01 11.97 -13.88
CA THR A 62 -16.52 10.65 -13.47
C THR A 62 -16.51 9.69 -14.66
N GLY A 63 -15.73 8.62 -14.56
CA GLY A 63 -15.77 7.51 -15.49
C GLY A 63 -15.33 6.22 -14.83
N TRP A 64 -15.35 5.13 -15.57
CA TRP A 64 -15.02 3.81 -15.06
C TRP A 64 -13.73 3.32 -15.69
N PHE A 65 -12.81 2.80 -14.88
CA PHE A 65 -11.63 2.10 -15.39
C PHE A 65 -11.12 1.12 -14.34
N GLY A 66 -11.63 -0.10 -14.43
CA GLY A 66 -11.29 -1.23 -13.56
C GLY A 66 -11.49 -2.55 -14.30
N LEU A 67 -11.23 -3.66 -13.62
CA LEU A 67 -11.34 -5.01 -14.19
C LEU A 67 -12.13 -5.89 -13.22
N ALA A 68 -13.18 -6.54 -13.69
CA ALA A 68 -13.87 -7.60 -12.97
C ALA A 68 -13.76 -8.88 -13.78
N GLY A 69 -13.45 -9.99 -13.12
CA GLY A 69 -13.44 -11.31 -13.71
C GLY A 69 -14.34 -12.26 -12.94
N THR A 70 -14.89 -13.22 -13.65
CA THR A 70 -15.76 -14.28 -13.13
C THR A 70 -15.33 -15.64 -13.65
N ASN A 71 -15.63 -16.71 -12.92
CA ASN A 71 -15.41 -18.08 -13.38
C ASN A 71 -16.74 -18.83 -13.56
N SER A 72 -16.69 -20.14 -13.80
CA SER A 72 -17.88 -20.98 -14.00
C SER A 72 -18.64 -21.32 -12.72
N THR A 73 -18.11 -20.96 -11.55
CA THR A 73 -18.66 -21.28 -10.21
C THR A 73 -19.13 -20.03 -9.46
N ASP A 74 -19.41 -18.95 -10.20
CA ASP A 74 -19.87 -17.65 -9.69
C ASP A 74 -18.86 -16.90 -8.79
N ASP A 75 -17.59 -17.32 -8.78
CA ASP A 75 -16.54 -16.57 -8.08
C ASP A 75 -16.24 -15.27 -8.83
N VAL A 76 -15.93 -14.22 -8.06
CA VAL A 76 -15.68 -12.88 -8.56
C VAL A 76 -14.32 -12.41 -8.04
N ALA A 77 -13.47 -11.91 -8.93
CA ALA A 77 -12.22 -11.24 -8.58
C ALA A 77 -12.15 -9.89 -9.29
N VAL A 78 -11.79 -8.84 -8.55
CA VAL A 78 -11.96 -7.45 -8.99
C VAL A 78 -10.70 -6.63 -8.72
N ILE A 79 -10.29 -5.85 -9.72
CA ILE A 79 -9.39 -4.70 -9.60
C ILE A 79 -10.29 -3.45 -9.67
N PRO A 80 -10.62 -2.81 -8.52
CA PRO A 80 -11.65 -1.76 -8.48
C PRO A 80 -11.32 -0.55 -9.35
N VAL A 81 -10.03 -0.21 -9.43
CA VAL A 81 -9.49 0.86 -10.26
C VAL A 81 -8.15 0.42 -10.83
N LEU A 82 -8.02 0.47 -12.16
CA LEU A 82 -6.75 0.34 -12.85
C LEU A 82 -6.07 1.71 -12.85
N SER A 83 -5.25 1.98 -11.84
CA SER A 83 -4.54 3.25 -11.72
C SER A 83 -3.23 3.24 -12.51
N PRO A 84 -2.89 4.30 -13.27
CA PRO A 84 -1.59 4.40 -13.94
C PRO A 84 -0.40 4.31 -12.98
N GLU A 85 -0.58 4.72 -11.73
CA GLU A 85 0.44 4.63 -10.67
C GLU A 85 0.84 3.17 -10.39
N ARG A 86 -0.09 2.23 -10.57
CA ARG A 86 0.14 0.77 -10.44
C ARG A 86 0.48 0.08 -11.76
N GLU A 87 0.72 0.81 -12.84
CA GLU A 87 1.03 0.23 -14.15
C GLU A 87 2.18 -0.79 -14.09
N ARG A 88 3.19 -0.55 -13.26
CA ARG A 88 4.32 -1.48 -13.07
C ARG A 88 3.93 -2.85 -12.49
N PHE A 89 2.77 -2.94 -11.83
CA PHE A 89 2.23 -4.14 -11.23
C PHE A 89 1.09 -4.74 -12.05
N LEU A 90 0.75 -4.16 -13.21
CA LEU A 90 -0.39 -4.58 -14.02
C LEU A 90 -0.38 -6.08 -14.35
N GLU A 91 0.78 -6.59 -14.80
CA GLU A 91 0.94 -8.02 -15.09
C GLU A 91 0.70 -8.87 -13.84
N TYR A 92 1.24 -8.45 -12.69
CA TYR A 92 1.03 -9.13 -11.41
C TYR A 92 -0.46 -9.12 -11.01
N ASP A 93 -1.10 -7.95 -11.02
CA ASP A 93 -2.49 -7.78 -10.59
C ASP A 93 -3.44 -8.62 -11.48
N ILE A 94 -3.24 -8.63 -12.80
CA ILE A 94 -4.03 -9.45 -13.73
C ILE A 94 -3.74 -10.94 -13.51
N THR A 95 -2.48 -11.36 -13.37
CA THR A 95 -2.17 -12.78 -13.17
C THR A 95 -2.78 -13.29 -11.86
N ARG A 96 -2.72 -12.47 -10.80
CA ARG A 96 -3.35 -12.78 -9.50
C ARG A 96 -4.86 -12.94 -9.65
N LEU A 97 -5.53 -12.00 -10.33
CA LEU A 97 -6.97 -12.07 -10.59
C LEU A 97 -7.33 -13.37 -11.34
N VAL A 98 -6.59 -13.71 -12.39
CA VAL A 98 -6.82 -14.96 -13.15
C VAL A 98 -6.55 -16.18 -12.28
N TYR A 99 -5.51 -16.16 -11.44
CA TYR A 99 -5.18 -17.26 -10.55
C TYR A 99 -6.28 -17.51 -9.50
N GLN A 100 -6.80 -16.45 -8.87
CA GLN A 100 -7.90 -16.55 -7.91
C GLN A 100 -9.16 -17.15 -8.53
N LEU A 101 -9.48 -16.78 -9.77
CA LEU A 101 -10.62 -17.34 -10.49
C LEU A 101 -10.40 -18.79 -10.93
N ALA A 102 -9.15 -19.20 -11.16
CA ALA A 102 -8.80 -20.56 -11.52
C ALA A 102 -8.72 -21.50 -10.30
N TYR A 103 -8.38 -20.95 -9.13
CA TYR A 103 -8.20 -21.67 -7.86
C TYR A 103 -8.97 -20.92 -6.75
N PRO A 104 -10.30 -21.11 -6.65
CA PRO A 104 -11.16 -20.33 -5.76
C PRO A 104 -11.03 -20.69 -4.27
N GLU A 105 -10.32 -21.77 -3.94
CA GLU A 105 -10.10 -22.16 -2.54
C GLU A 105 -9.22 -21.13 -1.82
N LYS A 106 -9.59 -20.79 -0.58
CA LYS A 106 -8.80 -19.86 0.23
C LYS A 106 -7.45 -20.51 0.57
N PRO A 107 -6.34 -19.77 0.44
CA PRO A 107 -5.05 -20.29 0.91
C PRO A 107 -5.10 -20.61 2.40
N VAL A 108 -4.48 -21.71 2.78
CA VAL A 108 -4.42 -22.20 4.15
C VAL A 108 -3.27 -21.52 4.89
N VAL A 109 -3.59 -20.77 5.94
CA VAL A 109 -2.60 -20.11 6.80
C VAL A 109 -2.58 -20.79 8.15
N ALA A 110 -1.49 -21.51 8.45
CA ALA A 110 -1.26 -22.02 9.80
C ALA A 110 -0.71 -20.91 10.68
N LEU A 111 -1.42 -20.63 11.78
CA LEU A 111 -1.14 -19.51 12.67
C LEU A 111 -0.67 -20.01 14.03
N LEU A 112 0.57 -19.68 14.40
CA LEU A 112 1.09 -19.84 15.74
C LEU A 112 1.28 -18.44 16.34
N SER A 113 0.61 -18.15 17.45
CA SER A 113 0.74 -16.85 18.12
C SER A 113 0.97 -16.97 19.62
N GLY A 114 1.93 -16.20 20.13
CA GLY A 114 2.09 -15.91 21.55
C GLY A 114 1.10 -14.84 22.07
N LEU A 115 0.32 -14.22 21.18
CA LEU A 115 -0.68 -13.20 21.51
C LEU A 115 -2.11 -13.74 21.26
N PRO A 116 -3.08 -13.50 22.16
CA PRO A 116 -4.47 -13.91 21.94
C PRO A 116 -5.18 -12.97 20.95
N ILE A 117 -4.88 -13.10 19.66
CA ILE A 117 -5.47 -12.28 18.58
C ILE A 117 -6.83 -12.83 18.10
N ASN A 118 -7.08 -14.12 18.33
CA ASN A 118 -8.28 -14.86 17.92
C ASN A 118 -9.45 -14.81 18.92
N ALA A 119 -9.37 -13.90 19.90
CA ALA A 119 -10.14 -13.84 21.15
C ALA A 119 -9.62 -14.75 22.27
N ASP A 120 -9.91 -14.33 23.50
CA ASP A 120 -9.78 -15.17 24.69
C ASP A 120 -11.16 -15.25 25.37
N PRO A 121 -11.91 -16.35 25.15
CA PRO A 121 -13.21 -16.56 25.78
C PRO A 121 -13.15 -16.61 27.31
N GLN A 122 -12.02 -17.03 27.89
CA GLN A 122 -11.85 -17.08 29.35
C GLN A 122 -11.70 -15.68 29.96
N GLN A 123 -11.19 -14.73 29.18
CA GLN A 123 -10.99 -13.34 29.60
C GLN A 123 -11.99 -12.35 28.97
N GLN A 124 -13.02 -12.85 28.26
CA GLN A 124 -14.05 -12.05 27.58
C GLN A 124 -13.50 -11.04 26.56
N PHE A 125 -12.35 -11.32 25.95
CA PHE A 125 -11.79 -10.45 24.92
C PHE A 125 -12.40 -10.73 23.54
N ARG A 126 -12.64 -9.67 22.77
CA ARG A 126 -13.01 -9.79 21.36
C ARG A 126 -11.76 -10.12 20.52
N PRO A 127 -11.93 -10.81 19.38
CA PRO A 127 -10.84 -10.96 18.42
C PRO A 127 -10.34 -9.60 17.96
N TRP A 128 -9.05 -9.51 17.66
CA TRP A 128 -8.50 -8.31 17.02
C TRP A 128 -9.05 -8.19 15.61
N GLN A 129 -9.26 -6.96 15.14
CA GLN A 129 -9.86 -6.71 13.84
C GLN A 129 -8.99 -7.28 12.70
N VAL A 130 -7.67 -7.37 12.92
CA VAL A 130 -6.74 -8.00 11.98
C VAL A 130 -7.01 -9.50 11.82
N TYR A 131 -7.36 -10.21 12.89
CA TYR A 131 -7.68 -11.64 12.80
C TYR A 131 -8.98 -11.87 12.02
N GLU A 132 -9.98 -11.01 12.21
CA GLU A 132 -11.22 -11.05 11.43
C GLU A 132 -10.96 -10.77 9.94
N LEU A 133 -10.09 -9.81 9.62
CA LEU A 133 -9.65 -9.53 8.25
C LEU A 133 -8.99 -10.77 7.61
N LEU A 134 -8.12 -11.47 8.35
CA LEU A 134 -7.47 -12.67 7.85
C LEU A 134 -8.47 -13.80 7.55
N ARG A 135 -9.45 -14.05 8.43
CA ARG A 135 -10.46 -15.09 8.23
C ARG A 135 -11.37 -14.84 7.03
N GLN A 136 -11.53 -13.57 6.64
CA GLN A 136 -12.27 -13.22 5.43
C GLN A 136 -11.52 -13.66 4.18
N GLN A 137 -10.18 -13.60 4.17
CA GLN A 137 -9.36 -13.82 2.98
C GLN A 137 -8.69 -15.20 2.92
N PHE A 138 -8.45 -15.84 4.07
CA PHE A 138 -7.68 -17.08 4.21
C PHE A 138 -8.43 -18.13 5.03
N ASP A 139 -8.08 -19.42 4.83
CA ASP A 139 -8.43 -20.48 5.78
C ASP A 139 -7.40 -20.49 6.91
N VAL A 140 -7.70 -19.76 8.00
CA VAL A 140 -6.76 -19.58 9.12
C VAL A 140 -6.90 -20.72 10.12
N ARG A 141 -5.85 -21.55 10.24
CA ARG A 141 -5.78 -22.68 11.17
C ARG A 141 -4.90 -22.33 12.36
N TRP A 142 -5.55 -22.16 13.52
CA TRP A 142 -4.84 -21.88 14.76
C TRP A 142 -4.08 -23.12 15.26
N MET A 143 -2.78 -22.97 15.52
CA MET A 143 -1.94 -24.00 16.11
C MET A 143 -1.75 -23.70 17.60
N ALA A 144 -2.29 -24.55 18.46
CA ALA A 144 -2.21 -24.41 19.91
C ALA A 144 -1.21 -25.41 20.51
N GLY A 145 -0.46 -24.96 21.52
CA GLY A 145 0.47 -25.80 22.27
C GLY A 145 1.74 -26.16 21.49
N GLU A 146 2.32 -27.31 21.84
CA GLU A 146 3.50 -27.85 21.15
C GLU A 146 3.10 -28.41 19.78
N VAL A 147 3.80 -27.95 18.73
CA VAL A 147 3.52 -28.36 17.34
C VAL A 147 4.60 -29.34 16.89
N GLY A 148 4.27 -30.62 16.80
CA GLY A 148 5.18 -31.66 16.32
C GLY A 148 5.31 -31.70 14.79
N ARG A 149 4.27 -31.24 14.08
CA ARG A 149 4.17 -31.28 12.62
C ARG A 149 3.27 -30.16 12.11
N ILE A 150 3.58 -29.61 10.93
CA ILE A 150 2.72 -28.69 10.18
C ILE A 150 2.18 -29.47 8.97
N ASP A 151 0.87 -29.39 8.73
CA ASP A 151 0.22 -30.21 7.71
C ASP A 151 0.64 -29.88 6.27
N ASP A 152 0.58 -30.88 5.40
CA ASP A 152 1.06 -30.80 4.01
C ASP A 152 0.21 -29.89 3.11
N ASP A 153 -0.97 -29.46 3.55
CA ASP A 153 -1.88 -28.56 2.83
C ASP A 153 -1.78 -27.08 3.29
N VAL A 154 -0.92 -26.76 4.26
CA VAL A 154 -0.68 -25.38 4.74
C VAL A 154 0.12 -24.52 3.74
N ASP A 155 -0.50 -23.58 3.05
CA ASP A 155 0.20 -22.73 2.07
C ASP A 155 1.22 -21.77 2.70
N VAL A 156 0.89 -21.18 3.85
CA VAL A 156 1.75 -20.19 4.54
C VAL A 156 1.76 -20.43 6.04
N LEU A 157 2.94 -20.34 6.66
CA LEU A 157 3.09 -20.32 8.11
C LEU A 157 3.14 -18.87 8.61
N LEU A 158 2.26 -18.50 9.54
CA LEU A 158 2.27 -17.21 10.22
C LEU A 158 2.67 -17.40 11.69
N LEU A 159 3.84 -16.86 12.05
CA LEU A 159 4.36 -16.84 13.41
C LEU A 159 4.24 -15.43 13.98
N ILE A 160 3.48 -15.27 15.06
CA ILE A 160 3.28 -13.98 15.73
C ILE A 160 3.79 -14.09 17.16
N HIS A 161 4.77 -13.28 17.51
CA HIS A 161 5.32 -13.20 18.87
C HIS A 161 5.75 -14.58 19.44
N PRO A 162 6.63 -15.34 18.76
CA PRO A 162 7.02 -16.66 19.22
C PRO A 162 7.86 -16.56 20.50
N GLN A 163 7.37 -17.14 21.61
CA GLN A 163 8.05 -17.17 22.90
C GLN A 163 8.14 -18.61 23.41
N GLY A 164 9.32 -19.03 23.89
CA GLY A 164 9.50 -20.30 24.60
C GLY A 164 9.12 -21.56 23.80
N LEU A 165 9.30 -21.54 22.47
CA LEU A 165 8.97 -22.69 21.62
C LEU A 165 9.87 -23.90 21.94
N SER A 166 9.29 -25.09 21.95
CA SER A 166 10.04 -26.33 22.15
C SER A 166 10.95 -26.64 20.96
N GLU A 167 12.00 -27.43 21.20
CA GLU A 167 12.89 -27.94 20.14
C GLU A 167 12.11 -28.66 19.02
N ARG A 168 11.03 -29.37 19.36
CA ARG A 168 10.16 -30.04 18.37
C ARG A 168 9.41 -29.03 17.51
N THR A 169 8.90 -27.98 18.11
CA THR A 169 8.20 -26.90 17.38
C THR A 169 9.16 -26.13 16.48
N LEU A 170 10.35 -25.78 16.99
CA LEU A 170 11.40 -25.16 16.18
C LEU A 170 11.82 -26.04 15.00
N TYR A 171 11.93 -27.36 15.20
CA TYR A 171 12.23 -28.30 14.13
C TYR A 171 11.12 -28.36 13.08
N ALA A 172 9.85 -28.41 13.49
CA ALA A 172 8.72 -28.41 12.56
C ALA A 172 8.68 -27.14 11.70
N ILE A 173 8.93 -25.97 12.31
CA ILE A 173 9.04 -24.68 11.61
C ILE A 173 10.22 -24.70 10.62
N ASP A 174 11.40 -25.14 11.06
CA ASP A 174 12.60 -25.23 10.22
C ASP A 174 12.34 -26.09 8.99
N GLN A 175 11.86 -27.32 9.18
CA GLN A 175 11.62 -28.24 8.08
C GLN A 175 10.51 -27.77 7.12
N PHE A 176 9.49 -27.07 7.64
CA PHE A 176 8.47 -26.44 6.81
C PHE A 176 9.09 -25.36 5.90
N VAL A 177 9.89 -24.44 6.47
CA VAL A 177 10.56 -23.39 5.68
C VAL A 177 11.55 -23.98 4.68
N LEU A 178 12.33 -25.00 5.07
CA LEU A 178 13.32 -25.64 4.17
C LEU A 178 12.70 -26.45 3.03
N SER A 179 11.43 -26.87 3.17
CA SER A 179 10.67 -27.42 2.03
C SER A 179 10.35 -26.36 0.95
N GLY A 180 10.70 -25.09 1.23
CA GLY A 180 10.46 -23.94 0.37
C GLY A 180 9.04 -23.39 0.49
N ARG A 181 8.31 -23.78 1.55
CA ARG A 181 7.02 -23.18 1.88
C ARG A 181 7.25 -21.84 2.58
N PRO A 182 6.47 -20.81 2.22
CA PRO A 182 6.67 -19.46 2.72
C PRO A 182 6.25 -19.32 4.18
N ALA A 183 6.92 -18.40 4.89
CA ALA A 183 6.50 -18.02 6.24
C ALA A 183 6.52 -16.51 6.45
N MET A 184 5.63 -16.01 7.29
CA MET A 184 5.66 -14.67 7.83
C MET A 184 5.94 -14.75 9.33
N VAL A 185 6.93 -13.99 9.79
CA VAL A 185 7.41 -14.02 11.17
C VAL A 185 7.40 -12.61 11.73
N LEU A 186 6.61 -12.40 12.78
CA LEU A 186 6.59 -11.17 13.55
C LEU A 186 7.25 -11.45 14.91
N VAL A 187 8.42 -10.87 15.12
CA VAL A 187 9.14 -10.85 16.39
C VAL A 187 9.10 -9.44 16.95
N ASP A 188 9.25 -9.29 18.26
CA ASP A 188 9.12 -7.99 18.91
C ASP A 188 10.15 -7.84 20.02
N PRO A 189 10.95 -6.76 20.08
CA PRO A 189 11.78 -6.51 21.24
C PRO A 189 10.90 -6.06 22.41
N HIS A 190 9.74 -5.44 22.22
CA HIS A 190 8.85 -5.08 23.29
C HIS A 190 7.39 -4.96 22.80
N SER A 191 6.62 -6.03 22.97
CA SER A 191 5.17 -5.95 22.71
C SER A 191 4.46 -5.19 23.83
N GLU A 192 4.08 -3.96 23.55
CA GLU A 192 3.22 -3.13 24.40
C GLU A 192 1.82 -3.75 24.55
N ALA A 193 1.32 -4.43 23.51
CA ALA A 193 0.05 -5.15 23.57
C ALA A 193 0.09 -6.29 24.60
N GLN A 194 1.20 -7.04 24.69
CA GLN A 194 1.41 -8.03 25.74
C GLN A 194 1.52 -7.38 27.12
N MET A 195 2.30 -6.30 27.24
CA MET A 195 2.49 -5.56 28.48
C MET A 195 1.17 -5.11 29.09
N ILE A 196 0.30 -4.48 28.29
CA ILE A 196 -0.98 -3.92 28.76
C ILE A 196 -1.93 -5.01 29.27
N ARG A 197 -1.82 -6.23 28.71
CA ARG A 197 -2.64 -7.37 29.13
C ARG A 197 -2.17 -7.96 30.46
N GLN A 198 -0.90 -7.83 30.80
CA GLN A 198 -0.36 -8.41 32.02
C GLN A 198 -0.65 -7.51 33.22
N ARG A 199 -1.34 -8.07 34.21
CA ARG A 199 -1.81 -7.34 35.41
C ARG A 199 -0.71 -7.05 36.44
N GLN A 200 0.52 -7.52 36.23
CA GLN A 200 1.66 -7.28 37.13
C GLN A 200 2.73 -6.46 36.40
N PRO A 201 2.89 -5.16 36.74
CA PRO A 201 3.94 -4.32 36.21
C PRO A 201 5.34 -4.86 36.58
N GLY A 202 6.24 -5.01 35.60
CA GLY A 202 7.68 -5.08 35.82
C GLY A 202 8.35 -6.46 35.95
N MET A 203 7.72 -7.58 35.55
CA MET A 203 8.35 -8.90 35.65
C MET A 203 8.28 -9.81 34.42
N ALA A 204 7.61 -9.39 33.33
CA ALA A 204 7.42 -10.26 32.19
C ALA A 204 8.30 -9.86 31.01
N ASP A 205 9.01 -10.86 30.48
CA ASP A 205 9.69 -10.75 29.19
C ASP A 205 8.62 -10.55 28.10
N THR A 206 8.55 -9.32 27.60
CA THR A 206 7.64 -8.92 26.50
C THR A 206 8.31 -9.01 25.14
N SER A 207 9.52 -9.59 25.09
CA SER A 207 10.25 -9.81 23.86
C SER A 207 10.02 -11.20 23.28
N SER A 208 10.11 -11.32 21.98
CA SER A 208 10.10 -12.59 21.25
C SER A 208 11.26 -12.66 20.27
N THR A 209 11.73 -13.87 20.01
CA THR A 209 12.79 -14.13 19.03
C THR A 209 12.73 -15.58 18.57
N LEU A 210 13.33 -15.87 17.42
CA LEU A 210 13.59 -17.22 16.92
C LEU A 210 15.10 -17.44 16.78
N GLU A 211 15.86 -17.09 17.81
CA GLU A 211 17.34 -17.04 17.81
C GLU A 211 17.99 -18.23 17.08
N LYS A 212 17.66 -19.47 17.47
CA LYS A 212 18.19 -20.68 16.84
C LYS A 212 17.92 -20.76 15.32
N LEU A 213 16.73 -20.36 14.87
CA LEU A 213 16.35 -20.37 13.46
C LEU A 213 16.97 -19.19 12.71
N PHE A 214 16.91 -17.99 13.28
CA PHE A 214 17.48 -16.77 12.69
C PHE A 214 19.00 -16.90 12.54
N ASP A 215 19.68 -17.55 13.48
CA ASP A 215 21.10 -17.86 13.40
C ASP A 215 21.42 -18.76 12.20
N ALA A 216 20.67 -19.83 12.02
CA ALA A 216 20.85 -20.76 10.91
C ALA A 216 20.45 -20.15 9.55
N TRP A 217 19.43 -19.29 9.56
CA TRP A 217 18.96 -18.60 8.37
C TRP A 217 19.80 -17.36 8.04
N GLY A 218 20.67 -16.89 8.94
CA GLY A 218 21.51 -15.71 8.68
C GLY A 218 20.77 -14.38 8.81
N ILE A 219 19.75 -14.32 9.68
CA ILE A 219 19.01 -13.10 10.03
C ILE A 219 19.56 -12.57 11.35
N ALA A 220 19.98 -11.31 11.34
CA ALA A 220 20.39 -10.56 12.52
C ALA A 220 19.16 -9.86 13.12
N TYR A 221 18.96 -10.03 14.42
CA TYR A 221 17.89 -9.40 15.18
C TYR A 221 18.30 -9.32 16.64
N ASP A 222 18.19 -8.14 17.24
CA ASP A 222 18.50 -7.91 18.66
C ASP A 222 17.20 -7.60 19.41
N LYS A 223 16.76 -8.55 20.24
CA LYS A 223 15.52 -8.43 21.03
C LYS A 223 15.61 -7.41 22.18
N GLU A 224 16.79 -6.87 22.44
CA GLU A 224 17.04 -5.88 23.49
C GLU A 224 17.10 -4.45 22.94
N LYS A 225 16.96 -4.26 21.62
CA LYS A 225 17.03 -2.94 20.98
C LYS A 225 15.77 -2.59 20.24
N ILE A 226 15.34 -1.35 20.42
CA ILE A 226 14.26 -0.73 19.65
C ILE A 226 14.82 0.41 18.80
N VAL A 227 14.16 0.67 17.68
CA VAL A 227 14.43 1.80 16.80
C VAL A 227 13.61 3.00 17.27
N VAL A 228 14.28 4.13 17.44
CA VAL A 228 13.63 5.42 17.68
C VAL A 228 13.97 6.37 16.54
N ASP A 229 12.98 7.11 16.07
CA ASP A 229 13.15 7.95 14.88
C ASP A 229 12.27 9.22 14.95
N PRO A 230 12.87 10.43 15.01
CA PRO A 230 12.10 11.67 15.04
C PRO A 230 11.39 12.00 13.74
N VAL A 231 11.83 11.46 12.59
CA VAL A 231 11.21 11.77 11.29
C VAL A 231 9.82 11.17 11.20
N TYR A 232 9.62 9.99 11.80
CA TYR A 232 8.36 9.26 11.77
C TYR A 232 7.65 9.25 13.14
N ALA A 233 8.12 10.02 14.12
CA ALA A 233 7.57 10.01 15.46
C ALA A 233 6.10 10.44 15.51
N ARG A 234 5.33 9.80 16.39
CA ARG A 234 3.92 10.16 16.65
C ARG A 234 3.81 11.10 17.84
N GLN A 235 2.89 12.06 17.74
CA GLN A 235 2.58 12.97 18.83
C GLN A 235 1.72 12.30 19.90
N VAL A 236 2.16 12.38 21.15
CA VAL A 236 1.43 11.89 22.32
C VAL A 236 1.13 13.03 23.28
N ARG A 237 0.07 12.86 24.07
CA ARG A 237 -0.35 13.82 25.09
C ARG A 237 0.11 13.33 26.44
N ILE A 238 1.04 14.06 27.07
CA ILE A 238 1.57 13.74 28.39
C ILE A 238 1.00 14.72 29.42
N PRO A 239 0.41 14.22 30.52
CA PRO A 239 0.07 15.06 31.66
C PRO A 239 1.34 15.69 32.27
N SER A 240 1.37 17.02 32.38
CA SER A 240 2.46 17.79 32.98
C SER A 240 1.87 18.76 34.00
N GLY A 241 1.68 18.27 35.23
CA GLY A 241 0.92 18.99 36.27
C GLY A 241 -0.55 19.20 35.85
N GLU A 242 -1.02 20.44 35.89
CA GLU A 242 -2.38 20.82 35.43
C GLU A 242 -2.50 21.01 33.91
N ARG A 243 -1.40 20.93 33.15
CA ARG A 243 -1.38 21.13 31.70
C ARG A 243 -1.14 19.81 30.98
N VAL A 244 -1.65 19.72 29.74
CA VAL A 244 -1.32 18.63 28.83
C VAL A 244 -0.27 19.14 27.84
N GLN A 245 0.88 18.47 27.79
CA GLN A 245 1.91 18.75 26.81
C GLN A 245 1.80 17.75 25.65
N VAL A 246 1.90 18.25 24.42
CA VAL A 246 2.02 17.41 23.22
C VAL A 246 3.51 17.29 22.90
N VAL A 247 4.01 16.06 22.82
CA VAL A 247 5.42 15.79 22.50
C VAL A 247 5.52 14.66 21.49
N ASP A 248 6.59 14.66 20.70
CA ASP A 248 6.89 13.58 19.77
C ASP A 248 7.44 12.38 20.55
N TYR A 249 6.77 11.23 20.44
CA TYR A 249 7.24 9.99 21.02
C TYR A 249 8.01 9.18 19.99
N LEU A 250 9.33 9.18 20.11
CA LEU A 250 10.25 8.64 19.10
C LEU A 250 10.14 7.12 18.91
N ALA A 251 9.59 6.39 19.88
CA ALA A 251 9.40 4.94 19.81
C ALA A 251 8.11 4.53 19.08
N TRP A 252 7.19 5.47 18.85
CA TRP A 252 5.96 5.23 18.10
C TRP A 252 6.09 5.81 16.70
N LEU A 253 6.21 4.92 15.71
CA LEU A 253 6.54 5.30 14.35
C LEU A 253 5.28 5.30 13.48
N SER A 254 5.11 6.33 12.67
CA SER A 254 4.12 6.41 11.59
C SER A 254 4.84 6.51 10.26
N LEU A 255 5.12 5.34 9.69
CA LEU A 255 5.88 5.18 8.45
C LEU A 255 5.02 5.54 7.25
N ALA A 256 5.56 6.38 6.37
CA ALA A 256 4.94 6.76 5.10
C ALA A 256 6.03 7.02 4.05
N ASP A 257 5.62 7.13 2.79
CA ASP A 257 6.47 7.57 1.68
C ASP A 257 7.80 6.81 1.56
N ALA A 258 8.92 7.46 1.90
CA ALA A 258 10.27 6.90 1.76
C ALA A 258 10.55 5.75 2.74
N ALA A 259 9.75 5.60 3.80
CA ALA A 259 9.84 4.47 4.71
C ALA A 259 9.32 3.15 4.10
N LEU A 260 8.52 3.23 3.04
CA LEU A 260 7.82 2.09 2.43
C LEU A 260 8.44 1.77 1.07
N ASP A 261 8.76 0.50 0.79
CA ASP A 261 9.28 0.13 -0.54
C ASP A 261 8.17 0.19 -1.61
N ARG A 262 8.09 1.31 -2.34
CA ARG A 262 7.13 1.53 -3.43
C ARG A 262 7.35 0.64 -4.65
N ARG A 263 8.41 -0.17 -4.66
CA ARG A 263 8.71 -1.14 -5.73
C ARG A 263 8.18 -2.53 -5.42
N ASN A 264 7.82 -2.82 -4.17
CA ASN A 264 7.31 -4.11 -3.76
C ASN A 264 5.76 -4.10 -3.71
N PRO A 265 5.06 -5.06 -4.34
CA PRO A 265 3.60 -5.14 -4.28
C PRO A 265 3.00 -5.17 -2.87
N ILE A 266 3.74 -5.69 -1.88
CA ILE A 266 3.29 -5.77 -0.48
C ILE A 266 3.04 -4.38 0.10
N THR A 267 3.92 -3.42 -0.22
CA THR A 267 3.97 -2.08 0.37
C THR A 267 3.64 -0.95 -0.59
N ALA A 268 3.47 -1.23 -1.89
CA ALA A 268 3.32 -0.23 -2.94
C ALA A 268 2.17 0.76 -2.70
N ASP A 269 0.99 0.24 -2.34
CA ASP A 269 -0.24 1.03 -2.13
C ASP A 269 -0.44 1.48 -0.69
N LEU A 270 0.47 1.11 0.20
CA LEU A 270 0.32 1.48 1.60
C LEU A 270 0.65 2.97 1.74
N GLU A 271 -0.31 3.75 2.21
CA GLU A 271 -0.11 5.17 2.51
C GLU A 271 0.64 5.35 3.84
N ARG A 272 0.29 4.54 4.84
CA ARG A 272 0.79 4.67 6.21
C ARG A 272 0.75 3.35 6.97
N ILE A 273 1.79 3.07 7.74
CA ILE A 273 1.85 1.98 8.71
C ILE A 273 2.31 2.53 10.05
N ASN A 274 1.67 2.10 11.13
CA ASN A 274 2.09 2.50 12.48
C ASN A 274 2.74 1.33 13.22
N LEU A 275 3.88 1.57 13.85
CA LEU A 275 4.64 0.63 14.67
C LEU A 275 4.86 1.20 16.07
N ALA A 276 5.10 0.34 17.07
CA ALA A 276 5.36 0.75 18.44
C ALA A 276 6.51 -0.08 19.02
N SER A 277 7.55 0.60 19.48
CA SER A 277 8.72 -0.07 20.08
C SER A 277 9.38 -1.09 19.15
N ALA A 278 9.29 -0.89 17.82
CA ALA A 278 9.82 -1.78 16.80
C ALA A 278 11.34 -2.00 16.91
N GLY A 279 11.79 -3.22 16.67
CA GLY A 279 13.20 -3.60 16.55
C GLY A 279 13.76 -3.38 15.14
N ALA A 280 15.00 -3.82 14.95
CA ALA A 280 15.67 -3.81 13.65
C ALA A 280 16.11 -5.22 13.24
N ILE A 281 15.98 -5.52 11.96
CA ILE A 281 16.45 -6.76 11.34
C ILE A 281 17.48 -6.46 10.25
N GLY A 282 18.37 -7.41 10.01
CA GLY A 282 19.37 -7.31 8.93
C GLY A 282 19.94 -8.66 8.54
N PRO A 283 20.77 -8.72 7.49
CA PRO A 283 21.55 -9.92 7.20
C PRO A 283 22.69 -10.08 8.22
N LYS A 284 22.97 -11.31 8.65
CA LYS A 284 24.22 -11.61 9.37
C LYS A 284 25.42 -11.53 8.42
N GLU A 285 26.60 -11.28 8.98
CA GLU A 285 27.84 -11.29 8.22
C GLU A 285 28.06 -12.66 7.55
N GLY A 286 28.33 -12.67 6.25
CA GLY A 286 28.49 -13.90 5.46
C GLY A 286 27.19 -14.60 5.07
N ALA A 287 26.01 -14.01 5.35
CA ALA A 287 24.74 -14.56 4.87
C ALA A 287 24.62 -14.45 3.35
N GLU A 288 24.22 -15.55 2.69
CA GLU A 288 23.98 -15.61 1.25
C GLU A 288 22.53 -15.24 0.88
N LEU A 289 21.69 -14.87 1.86
CA LEU A 289 20.29 -14.53 1.63
C LEU A 289 20.14 -13.14 1.02
N GLN A 290 19.23 -13.03 0.05
CA GLN A 290 18.75 -11.76 -0.44
C GLN A 290 17.83 -11.12 0.61
N PHE A 291 18.21 -9.93 1.07
CA PHE A 291 17.48 -9.17 2.07
C PHE A 291 16.90 -7.89 1.43
N THR A 292 15.60 -7.84 1.23
CA THR A 292 14.91 -6.70 0.59
C THR A 292 14.09 -5.94 1.63
N PRO A 293 14.49 -4.71 2.02
CA PRO A 293 13.72 -3.91 2.97
C PRO A 293 12.32 -3.60 2.44
N LEU A 294 11.29 -3.85 3.26
CA LEU A 294 9.91 -3.46 3.01
C LEU A 294 9.57 -2.17 3.76
N LEU A 295 9.99 -2.11 5.03
CA LEU A 295 9.81 -0.98 5.93
C LEU A 295 11.18 -0.58 6.50
N ALA A 296 11.52 0.70 6.46
CA ALA A 296 12.78 1.21 6.99
C ALA A 296 12.63 2.54 7.73
N SER A 297 13.46 2.75 8.73
CA SER A 297 13.60 4.03 9.41
C SER A 297 14.33 5.06 8.55
N SER A 298 14.29 6.32 8.95
CA SER A 298 15.10 7.38 8.39
C SER A 298 16.57 7.20 8.77
N ASN A 299 17.45 8.02 8.16
CA ASN A 299 18.86 8.13 8.55
C ASN A 299 19.08 8.97 9.83
N GLN A 300 18.01 9.43 10.46
CA GLN A 300 18.03 10.07 11.79
C GLN A 300 17.59 9.10 12.87
N ALA A 301 17.46 7.81 12.56
CA ALA A 301 17.11 6.84 13.57
C ALA A 301 18.28 6.56 14.53
N GLN A 302 17.95 5.94 15.65
CA GLN A 302 18.90 5.45 16.63
C GLN A 302 18.38 4.14 17.22
N LEU A 303 19.28 3.20 17.54
CA LEU A 303 18.94 2.06 18.40
C LEU A 303 19.09 2.43 19.87
N VAL A 304 18.06 2.16 20.66
CA VAL A 304 18.07 2.35 22.12
C VAL A 304 17.68 1.06 22.83
N ASP A 305 17.99 1.00 24.11
CA ASP A 305 17.69 -0.16 24.93
C ASP A 305 16.18 -0.31 25.18
N ALA A 306 15.64 -1.50 24.90
CA ALA A 306 14.22 -1.81 25.06
C ALA A 306 13.78 -1.68 26.53
N ASP A 307 14.62 -2.04 27.49
CA ASP A 307 14.25 -2.00 28.92
C ASP A 307 13.95 -0.56 29.39
N SER A 308 14.55 0.43 28.73
CA SER A 308 14.25 1.84 29.01
C SER A 308 12.80 2.20 28.74
N GLN A 309 12.17 1.57 27.73
CA GLN A 309 10.75 1.75 27.42
C GLN A 309 9.85 0.79 28.19
N ARG A 310 10.30 -0.45 28.43
CA ARG A 310 9.53 -1.47 29.17
C ARG A 310 9.22 -1.06 30.61
N LEU A 311 10.22 -0.52 31.31
CA LEU A 311 10.13 -0.27 32.75
C LEU A 311 9.64 1.13 33.09
N PHE A 312 10.05 2.13 32.31
CA PHE A 312 9.78 3.55 32.59
C PHE A 312 9.59 4.34 31.28
N PRO A 313 8.46 4.17 30.57
CA PRO A 313 8.20 4.91 29.33
C PRO A 313 8.15 6.42 29.63
N ASP A 314 9.17 7.14 29.17
CA ASP A 314 9.30 8.58 29.33
C ASP A 314 9.71 9.22 27.99
N PRO A 315 8.74 9.74 27.22
CA PRO A 315 9.01 10.37 25.93
C PRO A 315 9.92 11.60 26.04
N LEU A 316 9.87 12.36 27.15
CA LEU A 316 10.71 13.54 27.35
C LEU A 316 12.17 13.15 27.60
N LYS A 317 12.40 12.06 28.34
CA LYS A 317 13.74 11.48 28.51
C LYS A 317 14.27 10.98 27.18
N LEU A 318 13.46 10.26 26.40
CA LEU A 318 13.87 9.73 25.11
C LEU A 318 14.29 10.85 24.13
N LEU A 319 13.52 11.94 24.06
CA LEU A 319 13.86 13.12 23.26
C LEU A 319 15.17 13.79 23.70
N ARG A 320 15.45 13.85 25.00
CA ARG A 320 16.66 14.47 25.54
C ARG A 320 17.91 13.63 25.28
N ASP A 321 17.78 12.32 25.44
CA ASP A 321 18.88 11.35 25.35
C ASP A 321 19.15 10.91 23.91
N TYR A 322 18.22 11.19 22.98
CA TYR A 322 18.33 10.90 21.55
C TYR A 322 19.55 11.53 20.88
N ARG A 323 20.30 10.69 20.16
CA ARG A 323 21.50 11.01 19.39
C ARG A 323 21.50 10.15 18.12
N PRO A 324 21.21 10.73 16.94
CA PRO A 324 21.21 9.94 15.69
C PRO A 324 22.60 9.37 15.43
N ASP A 325 22.64 8.11 15.00
CA ASP A 325 23.88 7.44 14.61
C ASP A 325 24.15 7.50 13.09
N GLY A 326 23.21 8.08 12.33
CA GLY A 326 23.32 8.27 10.89
C GLY A 326 22.90 7.04 10.07
N ASN A 327 22.52 5.94 10.72
CA ASN A 327 22.08 4.71 10.05
C ASN A 327 20.57 4.72 9.79
N SER A 328 20.17 3.93 8.81
CA SER A 328 18.77 3.55 8.58
C SER A 328 18.63 2.07 8.94
N TYR A 329 17.58 1.76 9.71
CA TYR A 329 17.30 0.44 10.23
C TYR A 329 16.12 -0.18 9.50
N VAL A 330 16.23 -1.46 9.16
CA VAL A 330 15.15 -2.20 8.49
C VAL A 330 14.21 -2.75 9.56
N LEU A 331 12.93 -2.38 9.47
CA LEU A 331 11.87 -2.73 10.43
C LEU A 331 11.07 -3.95 9.95
N ALA A 332 10.99 -4.13 8.62
CA ALA A 332 10.44 -5.33 7.99
C ALA A 332 11.14 -5.61 6.66
N ALA A 333 11.31 -6.88 6.31
CA ALA A 333 12.02 -7.30 5.11
C ALA A 333 11.42 -8.55 4.47
N LEU A 334 11.52 -8.61 3.15
CA LEU A 334 11.39 -9.83 2.39
C LEU A 334 12.77 -10.49 2.29
N VAL A 335 12.89 -11.70 2.82
CA VAL A 335 14.11 -12.49 2.84
C VAL A 335 13.94 -13.70 1.93
N SER A 336 14.91 -13.91 1.03
CA SER A 336 14.90 -15.00 0.06
C SER A 336 16.26 -15.66 -0.09
N GLY A 337 16.29 -16.97 -0.31
CA GLY A 337 17.52 -17.72 -0.58
C GLY A 337 17.47 -19.15 -0.02
N ARG A 338 18.62 -19.81 0.13
CA ARG A 338 18.67 -21.24 0.53
C ARG A 338 19.38 -21.44 1.85
N PRO A 339 18.73 -21.10 2.99
CA PRO A 339 19.34 -21.24 4.30
C PRO A 339 19.61 -22.72 4.63
N LYS A 340 20.54 -22.92 5.56
CA LYS A 340 20.82 -24.23 6.16
C LYS A 340 19.84 -24.47 7.31
N SER A 341 19.64 -25.74 7.65
CA SER A 341 18.83 -26.12 8.81
C SER A 341 19.49 -25.68 10.11
N ALA A 342 18.65 -25.26 11.06
CA ALA A 342 19.04 -25.06 12.44
C ALA A 342 19.33 -26.38 13.20
N PHE A 343 19.10 -27.52 12.54
CA PHE A 343 19.22 -28.87 13.07
C PHE A 343 20.17 -29.72 12.20
N PRO A 344 21.47 -29.38 12.10
CA PRO A 344 22.41 -30.06 11.20
C PRO A 344 22.62 -31.55 11.49
N ASP A 345 22.39 -31.95 12.74
CA ASP A 345 22.55 -33.31 13.25
C ASP A 345 21.27 -34.17 13.09
N GLY A 346 20.20 -33.60 12.54
CA GLY A 346 18.92 -34.29 12.33
C GLY A 346 17.83 -33.91 13.35
N PRO A 347 16.69 -34.62 13.34
CA PRO A 347 15.55 -34.31 14.20
C PRO A 347 15.90 -34.39 15.69
N PRO A 348 15.41 -33.45 16.51
CA PRO A 348 15.54 -33.54 17.97
C PRO A 348 14.71 -34.70 18.54
N GLU A 349 14.99 -35.09 19.78
CA GLU A 349 14.37 -36.26 20.40
C GLU A 349 12.83 -36.16 20.48
N GLY A 350 12.16 -37.16 19.91
CA GLY A 350 10.70 -37.24 19.85
C GLY A 350 10.04 -36.24 18.88
N ALA A 351 10.80 -35.61 17.98
CA ALA A 351 10.21 -34.89 16.86
C ALA A 351 9.59 -35.86 15.84
N GLU A 352 8.42 -35.51 15.33
CA GLU A 352 7.80 -36.22 14.22
C GLU A 352 8.46 -35.78 12.91
N GLN A 353 8.85 -36.74 12.09
CA GLN A 353 9.51 -36.46 10.82
C GLN A 353 8.48 -36.51 9.68
N ALA A 354 8.15 -35.33 9.13
CA ALA A 354 7.41 -35.22 7.88
C ALA A 354 8.37 -35.42 6.70
N GLY A 355 8.74 -36.68 6.43
CA GLY A 355 9.64 -37.05 5.34
C GLY A 355 11.13 -37.03 5.70
N GLU A 356 12.01 -36.88 4.71
CA GLU A 356 13.46 -36.84 4.93
C GLU A 356 13.90 -35.52 5.57
N HIS A 357 14.88 -35.59 6.48
CA HIS A 357 15.43 -34.39 7.11
C HIS A 357 16.23 -33.57 6.10
N ARG A 358 15.83 -32.31 5.95
CA ARG A 358 16.47 -31.34 5.08
C ARG A 358 17.56 -30.61 5.85
N LYS A 359 18.80 -30.73 5.38
CA LYS A 359 19.95 -29.99 5.90
C LYS A 359 20.09 -28.59 5.29
N GLN A 360 19.45 -28.36 4.15
CA GLN A 360 19.40 -27.09 3.43
C GLN A 360 18.08 -26.99 2.67
N ALA A 361 17.64 -25.77 2.40
CA ALA A 361 16.43 -25.55 1.64
C ALA A 361 16.52 -26.11 0.20
N GLU A 362 15.48 -26.82 -0.23
CA GLU A 362 15.41 -27.44 -1.56
C GLU A 362 15.31 -26.40 -2.69
N LYS A 363 14.62 -25.29 -2.39
CA LYS A 363 14.41 -24.13 -3.26
C LYS A 363 14.56 -22.86 -2.43
N ASP A 364 14.56 -21.71 -3.11
CA ASP A 364 14.67 -20.42 -2.44
C ASP A 364 13.45 -20.23 -1.52
N VAL A 365 13.70 -20.11 -0.22
CA VAL A 365 12.68 -19.87 0.79
C VAL A 365 12.19 -18.43 0.66
N ARG A 366 10.96 -18.18 1.10
CA ARG A 366 10.36 -16.85 1.09
C ARG A 366 9.88 -16.53 2.50
N LEU A 367 10.52 -15.55 3.11
CA LEU A 367 10.21 -15.13 4.47
C LEU A 367 9.84 -13.64 4.47
N VAL A 368 8.74 -13.27 5.08
CA VAL A 368 8.50 -11.88 5.49
C VAL A 368 8.79 -11.80 6.97
N VAL A 369 9.80 -11.03 7.36
CA VAL A 369 10.17 -10.84 8.76
C VAL A 369 9.84 -9.41 9.16
N VAL A 370 9.15 -9.25 10.29
CA VAL A 370 8.75 -7.95 10.84
C VAL A 370 9.21 -7.90 12.29
N ALA A 371 9.86 -6.81 12.67
CA ALA A 371 10.43 -6.60 13.99
C ALA A 371 9.47 -5.84 14.94
N ASP A 372 8.18 -6.07 14.80
CA ASP A 372 7.13 -5.43 15.59
C ASP A 372 5.88 -6.32 15.52
N THR A 373 5.25 -6.58 16.67
CA THR A 373 3.97 -7.31 16.75
C THR A 373 2.82 -6.37 17.06
N ASP A 374 3.10 -5.21 17.66
CA ASP A 374 2.10 -4.21 18.02
C ASP A 374 1.42 -3.57 16.79
N LEU A 375 1.99 -3.67 15.60
CA LEU A 375 1.34 -3.30 14.35
C LEU A 375 0.00 -4.03 14.15
N LEU A 376 -0.17 -5.19 14.79
CA LEU A 376 -1.40 -5.97 14.77
C LEU A 376 -2.44 -5.48 15.79
N ASP A 377 -2.04 -4.71 16.80
CA ASP A 377 -2.95 -4.18 17.82
C ASP A 377 -3.89 -3.14 17.20
N ASP A 378 -5.20 -3.32 17.39
CA ASP A 378 -6.24 -2.43 16.87
C ASP A 378 -5.97 -0.95 17.20
N ARG A 379 -5.36 -0.63 18.35
CA ARG A 379 -5.04 0.76 18.76
C ARG A 379 -4.01 1.44 17.86
N MET A 380 -3.22 0.67 17.12
CA MET A 380 -2.20 1.19 16.23
C MET A 380 -2.76 1.68 14.91
N TRP A 381 -3.88 1.12 14.45
CA TRP A 381 -4.38 1.38 13.10
C TRP A 381 -5.88 1.64 13.01
N LEU A 382 -6.62 1.52 14.12
CA LEU A 382 -8.04 1.86 14.21
C LEU A 382 -8.28 2.94 15.27
N LEU A 383 -9.18 3.87 14.92
CA LEU A 383 -9.76 4.84 15.84
C LEU A 383 -11.19 4.42 16.18
N THR A 384 -11.42 4.00 17.42
CA THR A 384 -12.76 3.69 17.91
C THR A 384 -13.47 4.94 18.40
N GLN A 385 -14.62 5.26 17.81
CA GLN A 385 -15.49 6.36 18.23
C GLN A 385 -16.88 5.84 18.60
N ARG A 386 -17.50 6.44 19.62
CA ARG A 386 -18.90 6.18 19.94
C ARG A 386 -19.79 7.19 19.24
N LEU A 387 -20.52 6.75 18.22
CA LEU A 387 -21.54 7.53 17.53
C LEU A 387 -22.91 6.93 17.82
N LEU A 388 -23.85 7.74 18.32
CA LEU A 388 -25.24 7.33 18.57
C LEU A 388 -25.38 6.05 19.43
N GLY A 389 -24.44 5.82 20.35
CA GLY A 389 -24.42 4.63 21.21
C GLY A 389 -23.83 3.36 20.55
N GLN A 390 -23.39 3.44 19.29
CA GLN A 390 -22.65 2.38 18.59
C GLN A 390 -21.16 2.72 18.49
N GLU A 391 -20.31 1.71 18.62
CA GLU A 391 -18.87 1.83 18.40
C GLU A 391 -18.57 1.68 16.92
N VAL A 392 -18.01 2.72 16.31
CA VAL A 392 -17.54 2.74 14.93
C VAL A 392 -16.02 2.75 14.95
N MET A 393 -15.41 1.84 14.20
CA MET A 393 -13.95 1.76 14.03
C MET A 393 -13.58 2.39 12.69
N LEU A 394 -12.72 3.39 12.71
CA LEU A 394 -12.22 4.06 11.51
C LEU A 394 -10.73 3.73 11.32
N PRO A 395 -10.31 3.22 10.15
CA PRO A 395 -8.90 2.97 9.88
C PRO A 395 -8.13 4.29 9.78
N ILE A 396 -7.01 4.38 10.50
CA ILE A 396 -6.08 5.52 10.50
C ILE A 396 -4.70 5.13 9.94
N ALA A 397 -4.45 3.84 9.74
CA ALA A 397 -3.29 3.29 9.06
C ALA A 397 -3.66 1.95 8.40
N LEU A 398 -2.81 1.46 7.50
CA LEU A 398 -3.05 0.27 6.67
C LEU A 398 -2.26 -0.94 7.18
N ASN A 399 -2.19 -1.11 8.51
CA ASN A 399 -1.47 -2.22 9.13
C ASN A 399 -2.12 -3.57 8.80
N GLY A 400 -3.45 -3.64 8.84
CA GLY A 400 -4.20 -4.83 8.44
C GLY A 400 -3.96 -5.20 6.98
N ASP A 401 -3.96 -4.20 6.09
CA ASP A 401 -3.67 -4.38 4.66
C ASP A 401 -2.24 -4.86 4.41
N PHE A 402 -1.25 -4.36 5.18
CA PHE A 402 0.13 -4.85 5.09
C PHE A 402 0.20 -6.35 5.37
N LEU A 403 -0.45 -6.82 6.44
CA LEU A 403 -0.47 -8.24 6.79
C LEU A 403 -1.17 -9.07 5.71
N ALA A 404 -2.35 -8.63 5.26
CA ALA A 404 -3.11 -9.30 4.21
C ALA A 404 -2.31 -9.37 2.90
N ASN A 405 -1.70 -8.27 2.47
CA ASN A 405 -0.86 -8.20 1.28
C ASN A 405 0.37 -9.11 1.38
N ALA A 406 1.02 -9.16 2.54
CA ALA A 406 2.17 -10.03 2.76
C ALA A 406 1.79 -11.52 2.68
N LEU A 407 0.70 -11.93 3.33
CA LEU A 407 0.22 -13.31 3.29
C LEU A 407 -0.28 -13.71 1.90
N ASP A 408 -1.01 -12.84 1.22
CA ASP A 408 -1.45 -13.07 -0.17
C ASP A 408 -0.23 -13.20 -1.10
N TRP A 409 0.77 -12.33 -0.95
CA TRP A 409 2.00 -12.39 -1.74
C TRP A 409 2.80 -13.68 -1.49
N LEU A 410 2.79 -14.17 -0.24
CA LEU A 410 3.43 -15.42 0.16
C LEU A 410 2.66 -16.63 -0.39
N ALA A 411 1.34 -16.65 -0.24
CA ALA A 411 0.44 -17.69 -0.74
C ALA A 411 0.44 -17.80 -2.27
N GLY A 412 0.72 -16.69 -2.98
CA GLY A 412 0.78 -16.68 -4.43
C GLY A 412 1.76 -17.72 -5.00
N SER A 413 1.31 -18.49 -5.99
CA SER A 413 2.03 -19.63 -6.56
C SER A 413 3.43 -19.32 -7.10
N ASP A 414 4.30 -20.33 -7.14
CA ASP A 414 5.67 -20.26 -7.69
C ASP A 414 5.71 -19.79 -9.18
N VAL A 415 4.59 -19.91 -9.91
CA VAL A 415 4.44 -19.40 -11.29
C VAL A 415 4.30 -17.88 -11.29
N LEU A 416 3.53 -17.32 -10.34
CA LEU A 416 3.47 -15.88 -10.11
C LEU A 416 4.82 -15.32 -9.68
N VAL A 417 5.72 -16.14 -9.10
CA VAL A 417 7.09 -15.74 -8.67
C VAL A 417 8.00 -15.44 -9.86
N LYS A 418 7.95 -16.25 -10.94
CA LYS A 418 8.83 -16.09 -12.11
C LYS A 418 8.52 -14.82 -12.93
N LEU A 419 7.28 -14.33 -12.87
CA LEU A 419 6.87 -13.09 -13.52
C LEU A 419 7.40 -11.83 -12.78
N ARG A 420 7.87 -11.97 -11.53
CA ARG A 420 8.33 -10.87 -10.65
C ARG A 420 9.74 -10.34 -10.96
N GLY A 421 10.54 -11.06 -11.75
CA GLY A 421 11.93 -10.70 -12.08
C GLY A 421 12.10 -9.91 -13.39
N ARG A 422 11.02 -9.71 -14.16
CA ARG A 422 11.07 -8.86 -15.35
C ARG A 422 10.78 -7.44 -14.94
N THR A 423 11.83 -6.68 -14.63
CA THR A 423 11.78 -5.22 -14.69
C THR A 423 11.50 -4.84 -16.14
N VAL A 424 10.23 -4.83 -16.54
CA VAL A 424 9.83 -4.10 -17.73
C VAL A 424 10.08 -2.65 -17.36
N ALA A 425 11.18 -2.10 -17.86
CA ALA A 425 11.47 -0.68 -17.78
C ALA A 425 10.42 0.07 -18.60
N LEU A 426 9.22 0.19 -18.04
CA LEU A 426 8.26 1.18 -18.50
C LEU A 426 8.84 2.51 -18.09
N ARG A 427 9.15 3.33 -19.09
CA ARG A 427 9.50 4.73 -18.93
C ARG A 427 8.18 5.50 -19.04
N PRO A 428 7.47 5.74 -17.92
CA PRO A 428 6.44 6.76 -17.95
C PRO A 428 7.11 8.06 -18.43
N PHE A 429 6.38 8.89 -19.18
CA PHE A 429 6.89 10.17 -19.64
C PHE A 429 6.97 11.13 -18.43
N GLU A 430 7.96 10.95 -17.55
CA GLU A 430 8.14 11.71 -16.30
C GLU A 430 8.18 13.22 -16.57
N ARG A 431 8.83 13.63 -17.67
CA ARG A 431 8.83 15.03 -18.15
C ARG A 431 7.43 15.57 -18.46
N LEU A 432 6.53 14.76 -19.02
CA LEU A 432 5.16 15.17 -19.30
C LEU A 432 4.35 15.30 -18.01
N VAL A 433 4.54 14.38 -17.06
CA VAL A 433 3.91 14.43 -15.74
C VAL A 433 4.37 15.67 -14.96
N GLU A 434 5.67 15.99 -15.00
CA GLU A 434 6.23 17.21 -14.40
C GLU A 434 5.67 18.48 -15.06
N LEU A 435 5.67 18.56 -16.40
CA LEU A 435 5.14 19.71 -17.13
C LEU A 435 3.65 19.95 -16.87
N ARG A 436 2.87 18.88 -16.70
CA ARG A 436 1.46 18.96 -16.28
C ARG A 436 1.33 19.48 -14.84
N LYS A 437 2.10 18.93 -13.90
CA LYS A 437 2.12 19.41 -12.51
C LYS A 437 2.53 20.89 -12.42
N GLU A 438 3.45 21.34 -13.25
CA GLU A 438 3.86 22.75 -13.33
C GLU A 438 2.79 23.65 -13.97
N ALA A 439 2.06 23.16 -14.97
CA ALA A 439 0.92 23.87 -15.54
C ALA A 439 -0.21 24.00 -14.52
N GLU A 440 -0.58 22.91 -13.85
CA GLU A 440 -1.61 22.89 -12.80
C GLU A 440 -1.23 23.83 -11.65
N ARG A 441 0.02 23.80 -11.15
CA ARG A 441 0.48 24.73 -10.09
C ARG A 441 0.33 26.20 -10.47
N ARG A 442 0.57 26.59 -11.73
CA ARG A 442 0.47 27.98 -12.19
C ARG A 442 -0.96 28.51 -12.15
N TYR A 443 -1.95 27.65 -12.42
CA TYR A 443 -3.36 28.04 -12.44
C TYR A 443 -4.08 27.83 -11.10
N ARG A 444 -3.58 26.92 -10.26
CA ARG A 444 -4.18 26.55 -8.97
C ARG A 444 -4.34 27.72 -8.00
N ALA A 445 -3.34 28.61 -7.91
CA ALA A 445 -3.40 29.77 -7.02
C ALA A 445 -4.52 30.74 -7.44
N LYS A 446 -4.71 30.97 -8.74
CA LYS A 446 -5.75 31.85 -9.26
C LYS A 446 -7.14 31.21 -9.17
N GLU A 447 -7.22 29.91 -9.39
CA GLU A 447 -8.46 29.14 -9.21
C GLU A 447 -8.95 29.20 -7.75
N GLN A 448 -8.05 28.96 -6.78
CA GLN A 448 -8.37 29.05 -5.36
C GLN A 448 -8.86 30.44 -4.97
N GLU A 449 -8.17 31.50 -5.40
CA GLU A 449 -8.58 32.90 -5.17
C GLU A 449 -10.00 33.18 -5.71
N LEU A 450 -10.31 32.70 -6.91
CA LEU A 450 -11.63 32.91 -7.53
C LEU A 450 -12.73 32.10 -6.85
N VAL A 451 -12.44 30.88 -6.38
CA VAL A 451 -13.38 30.04 -5.63
C VAL A 451 -13.68 30.65 -4.25
N GLU A 452 -12.65 31.12 -3.54
CA GLU A 452 -12.82 31.80 -2.25
C GLU A 452 -13.64 33.08 -2.40
N ARG A 453 -13.32 33.90 -3.41
CA ARG A 453 -14.09 35.11 -3.72
C ARG A 453 -15.54 34.81 -4.08
N LEU A 454 -15.80 33.74 -4.84
CA LEU A 454 -17.15 33.31 -5.18
C LEU A 454 -17.93 32.92 -3.93
N GLN A 455 -17.33 32.14 -3.03
CA GLN A 455 -17.94 31.75 -1.75
C GLN A 455 -18.25 32.97 -0.87
N GLU A 456 -17.35 33.94 -0.79
CA GLU A 456 -17.57 35.18 -0.02
C GLU A 456 -18.75 35.98 -0.57
N LEU A 457 -18.83 36.15 -1.89
CA LEU A 457 -19.93 36.86 -2.55
C LEU A 457 -21.28 36.13 -2.36
N GLU A 458 -21.29 34.80 -2.44
CA GLU A 458 -22.48 33.97 -2.20
C GLU A 458 -22.93 34.02 -0.73
N ASN A 459 -22.00 34.09 0.23
CA ASN A 459 -22.30 34.28 1.66
C ASN A 459 -22.94 35.65 1.92
N ARG A 460 -22.34 36.73 1.40
CA ARG A 460 -22.91 38.09 1.53
C ARG A 460 -24.29 38.20 0.88
N LEU A 461 -24.49 37.52 -0.26
CA LEU A 461 -25.79 37.48 -0.92
C LEU A 461 -26.84 36.74 -0.07
N ARG A 462 -26.47 35.65 0.61
CA ARG A 462 -27.34 34.94 1.55
C ARG A 462 -27.70 35.78 2.77
N GLU A 463 -26.73 36.48 3.35
CA GLU A 463 -26.94 37.38 4.51
C GLU A 463 -27.96 38.49 4.20
N LEU A 464 -27.90 39.09 3.01
CA LEU A 464 -28.84 40.12 2.57
C LEU A 464 -30.22 39.57 2.15
N GLN A 465 -30.35 38.25 1.95
CA GLN A 465 -31.61 37.56 1.62
C GLN A 465 -32.27 36.91 2.83
N LEU A 466 -31.59 36.84 3.98
CA LEU A 466 -32.16 36.36 5.23
C LEU A 466 -33.11 37.43 5.79
N PRO A 467 -34.41 37.11 6.00
CA PRO A 467 -35.31 38.04 6.66
C PRO A 467 -34.85 38.27 8.10
N GLU A 468 -34.87 39.52 8.57
CA GLU A 468 -34.63 39.83 9.98
C GLU A 468 -35.60 39.00 10.84
N ARG A 469 -35.04 38.27 11.82
CA ARG A 469 -35.82 37.46 12.76
C ARG A 469 -36.79 38.37 13.53
N GLY A 470 -38.05 38.39 13.10
CA GLY A 470 -39.12 39.03 13.87
C GLY A 470 -40.32 39.58 13.09
N GLN A 471 -40.28 39.70 11.76
CA GLN A 471 -41.45 40.20 11.00
C GLN A 471 -41.73 39.34 9.77
N ALA A 472 -42.85 38.62 9.83
CA ALA A 472 -43.40 37.84 8.73
C ALA A 472 -44.10 38.75 7.70
N GLU A 473 -43.83 38.44 6.44
CA GLU A 473 -44.73 38.50 5.28
C GLU A 473 -45.05 39.84 4.59
N THR A 474 -44.48 40.99 4.96
CA THR A 474 -44.61 42.20 4.09
C THR A 474 -43.47 43.22 4.20
N ALA A 475 -42.23 42.75 4.39
CA ALA A 475 -41.06 43.62 4.29
C ALA A 475 -40.73 43.89 2.81
N VAL A 476 -41.17 45.04 2.29
CA VAL A 476 -40.67 45.56 1.01
C VAL A 476 -39.18 45.79 1.16
N ILE A 477 -38.36 45.02 0.42
CA ILE A 477 -36.90 45.18 0.40
C ILE A 477 -36.59 46.65 0.08
N PRO A 478 -35.93 47.39 0.97
CA PRO A 478 -35.57 48.78 0.74
C PRO A 478 -34.82 48.96 -0.60
N PRO A 479 -35.07 50.01 -1.37
CA PRO A 479 -34.47 50.20 -2.71
C PRO A 479 -32.94 50.22 -2.70
N ASP A 480 -32.31 50.62 -1.60
CA ASP A 480 -30.87 50.56 -1.34
C ASP A 480 -30.35 49.12 -1.17
N VAL A 481 -31.13 48.22 -0.56
CA VAL A 481 -30.79 46.80 -0.43
C VAL A 481 -30.96 46.07 -1.76
N GLN A 482 -31.97 46.44 -2.57
CA GLN A 482 -32.14 45.88 -3.92
C GLN A 482 -30.96 46.21 -4.84
N GLU A 483 -30.43 47.43 -4.75
CA GLU A 483 -29.26 47.83 -5.53
C GLU A 483 -27.99 47.05 -5.13
N GLN A 484 -27.80 46.81 -3.83
CA GLN A 484 -26.70 45.98 -3.32
C GLN A 484 -26.78 44.53 -3.80
N ILE A 485 -27.99 43.93 -3.79
CA ILE A 485 -28.22 42.58 -4.33
C ILE A 485 -27.90 42.53 -5.83
N ALA A 486 -28.30 43.55 -6.60
CA ALA A 486 -28.00 43.61 -8.04
C ALA A 486 -26.49 43.71 -8.31
N ARG A 487 -25.75 44.50 -7.53
CA ARG A 487 -24.29 44.61 -7.63
C ARG A 487 -23.59 43.30 -7.29
N LEU A 488 -24.00 42.62 -6.20
CA LEU A 488 -23.44 41.32 -5.81
C LEU A 488 -23.70 40.23 -6.86
N ARG A 489 -24.90 40.18 -7.44
CA ARG A 489 -25.22 39.27 -8.55
C ARG A 489 -24.32 39.53 -9.77
N GLY A 490 -24.04 40.79 -10.09
CA GLY A 490 -23.10 41.17 -11.14
C GLY A 490 -21.69 40.65 -10.87
N GLN A 491 -21.18 40.84 -9.65
CA GLN A 491 -19.85 40.36 -9.23
C GLN A 491 -19.75 38.83 -9.26
N ILE A 492 -20.79 38.10 -8.83
CA ILE A 492 -20.84 36.63 -8.91
C ILE A 492 -20.73 36.16 -10.37
N LEU A 493 -21.47 36.79 -11.28
CA LEU A 493 -21.43 36.44 -12.71
C LEU A 493 -20.06 36.72 -13.33
N GLU A 494 -19.41 37.81 -12.92
CA GLU A 494 -18.06 38.17 -13.35
C GLU A 494 -17.03 37.16 -12.83
N THR A 495 -17.03 36.85 -11.53
CA THR A 495 -16.13 35.85 -10.93
C THR A 495 -16.32 34.46 -11.54
N ARG A 496 -17.56 34.03 -11.83
CA ARG A 496 -17.84 32.77 -12.55
C ARG A 496 -17.34 32.79 -13.99
N ARG A 497 -17.31 33.95 -14.65
CA ARG A 497 -16.73 34.09 -16.00
C ARG A 497 -15.21 33.98 -15.94
N GLU A 498 -14.57 34.65 -14.99
CA GLU A 498 -13.12 34.58 -14.77
C GLU A 498 -12.67 33.15 -14.45
N LEU A 499 -13.40 32.44 -13.59
CA LEU A 499 -13.10 31.04 -13.24
C LEU A 499 -13.14 30.12 -14.47
N ARG A 500 -14.20 30.24 -15.29
CA ARG A 500 -14.31 29.47 -16.55
C ARG A 500 -13.19 29.80 -17.53
N GLU A 501 -12.76 31.05 -17.58
CA GLU A 501 -11.66 31.46 -18.47
C GLU A 501 -10.31 30.90 -17.99
N VAL A 502 -10.04 30.89 -16.69
CA VAL A 502 -8.87 30.27 -16.09
C VAL A 502 -8.83 28.77 -16.38
N GLN A 503 -9.93 28.06 -16.16
CA GLN A 503 -10.04 26.62 -16.43
C GLN A 503 -9.89 26.30 -17.93
N ARG A 504 -10.47 27.12 -18.82
CA ARG A 504 -10.30 26.97 -20.27
C ARG A 504 -8.84 27.16 -20.70
N ARG A 505 -8.15 28.17 -20.18
CA ARG A 505 -6.73 28.42 -20.50
C ARG A 505 -5.82 27.30 -20.00
N LEU A 506 -6.06 26.78 -18.79
CA LEU A 506 -5.36 25.59 -18.28
C LEU A 506 -5.50 24.41 -19.24
N ARG A 507 -6.72 24.13 -19.72
CA ARG A 507 -6.98 23.06 -20.68
C ARG A 507 -6.30 23.29 -22.03
N GLU A 508 -6.42 24.49 -22.60
CA GLU A 508 -5.77 24.85 -23.88
C GLU A 508 -4.24 24.73 -23.80
N ASP A 509 -3.62 25.08 -22.68
CA ASP A 509 -2.18 24.95 -22.48
C ASP A 509 -1.74 23.48 -22.38
N ILE A 510 -2.50 22.65 -21.66
CA ILE A 510 -2.24 21.20 -21.58
C ILE A 510 -2.36 20.57 -22.97
N GLU A 511 -3.42 20.90 -23.72
CA GLU A 511 -3.65 20.37 -25.07
C GLU A 511 -2.53 20.78 -26.04
N ARG A 512 -2.07 22.04 -26.00
CA ARG A 512 -0.95 22.53 -26.84
C ARG A 512 0.37 21.83 -26.51
N LEU A 513 0.64 21.64 -25.22
CA LEU A 513 1.84 20.96 -24.74
C LEU A 513 1.84 19.50 -25.22
N GLN A 514 0.70 18.82 -25.09
CA GLN A 514 0.51 17.45 -25.54
C GLN A 514 0.61 17.33 -27.07
N ALA A 515 0.01 18.25 -27.83
CA ALA A 515 0.06 18.25 -29.30
C ALA A 515 1.50 18.46 -29.83
N THR A 516 2.25 19.35 -29.19
CA THR A 516 3.65 19.63 -29.54
C THR A 516 4.53 18.40 -29.32
N ILE A 517 4.39 17.74 -28.16
CA ILE A 517 5.14 16.53 -27.82
C ILE A 517 4.74 15.38 -28.74
N ARG A 518 3.44 15.18 -28.99
CA ARG A 518 2.94 14.15 -29.92
C ARG A 518 3.48 14.34 -31.33
N PHE A 519 3.55 15.58 -31.82
CA PHE A 519 4.13 15.88 -33.13
C PHE A 519 5.65 15.60 -33.15
N ALA A 520 6.36 15.96 -32.08
CA ALA A 520 7.79 15.69 -31.96
C ALA A 520 8.11 14.18 -31.90
N ASP A 521 7.31 13.38 -31.19
CA ASP A 521 7.62 11.95 -31.02
C ASP A 521 7.08 11.08 -32.17
N ILE A 522 5.86 11.34 -32.64
CA ILE A 522 5.20 10.52 -33.67
C ILE A 522 5.50 11.05 -35.08
N GLY A 523 5.56 12.38 -35.24
CA GLY A 523 5.72 13.01 -36.56
C GLY A 523 7.16 13.08 -37.04
N LEU A 524 8.12 13.23 -36.13
CA LEU A 524 9.52 13.47 -36.50
C LEU A 524 10.18 12.26 -37.18
N VAL A 525 9.92 11.04 -36.70
CA VAL A 525 10.58 9.83 -37.24
C VAL A 525 10.12 9.52 -38.68
N PRO A 526 8.82 9.46 -39.01
CA PRO A 526 8.38 9.29 -40.40
C PRO A 526 8.83 10.44 -41.30
N LEU A 527 8.86 11.68 -40.80
CA LEU A 527 9.34 12.85 -41.55
C LEU A 527 10.84 12.73 -41.88
N LEU A 528 11.66 12.33 -40.90
CA LEU A 528 13.10 12.10 -41.11
C LEU A 528 13.34 10.98 -42.14
N VAL A 529 12.58 9.89 -42.07
CA VAL A 529 12.66 8.79 -43.04
C VAL A 529 12.26 9.29 -44.44
N ALA A 530 11.20 10.07 -44.56
CA ALA A 530 10.78 10.67 -45.83
C ALA A 530 11.85 11.62 -46.41
N VAL A 531 12.46 12.46 -45.57
CA VAL A 531 13.55 13.35 -45.97
C VAL A 531 14.76 12.56 -46.46
N VAL A 532 15.18 11.51 -45.74
CA VAL A 532 16.27 10.62 -46.16
C VAL A 532 15.95 9.95 -47.49
N ALA A 533 14.72 9.45 -47.68
CA ALA A 533 14.28 8.84 -48.94
C ALA A 533 14.35 9.83 -50.12
N VAL A 534 13.93 11.09 -49.91
CA VAL A 534 14.02 12.16 -50.92
C VAL A 534 15.48 12.49 -51.26
N VAL A 535 16.34 12.64 -50.25
CA VAL A 535 17.77 12.93 -50.45
C VAL A 535 18.45 11.79 -51.24
N VAL A 536 18.21 10.54 -50.87
CA VAL A 536 18.73 9.37 -51.59
C VAL A 536 18.23 9.34 -53.03
N GLY A 537 16.94 9.66 -53.26
CA GLY A 537 16.35 9.77 -54.59
C GLY A 537 17.02 10.85 -55.46
N LEU A 538 17.28 12.03 -54.89
CA LEU A 538 17.93 13.15 -55.59
C LEU A 538 19.40 12.85 -55.91
N VAL A 539 20.15 12.25 -54.98
CA VAL A 539 21.56 11.86 -55.20
C VAL A 539 21.66 10.79 -56.29
N ARG A 540 20.77 9.79 -56.30
CA ARG A 540 20.71 8.79 -57.38
C ARG A 540 20.43 9.43 -58.74
N ARG A 541 19.49 10.38 -58.79
CA ARG A 541 19.13 11.08 -60.05
C ARG A 541 20.26 11.99 -60.55
N ALA A 542 21.01 12.62 -59.66
CA ALA A 542 22.18 13.43 -60.03
C ALA A 542 23.32 12.57 -60.59
N ARG A 543 23.59 11.40 -60.00
CA ARG A 543 24.60 10.45 -60.50
C ARG A 543 24.25 9.84 -61.86
N MET A 544 22.97 9.71 -62.19
CA MET A 544 22.52 9.25 -63.52
C MET A 544 22.54 10.35 -64.59
N ARG A 545 22.73 11.62 -64.19
CA ARG A 545 22.75 12.77 -65.10
C ARG A 545 24.14 13.30 -65.40
N THR A 546 25.19 12.71 -64.84
CA THR A 546 26.55 12.92 -65.33
C THR A 546 26.69 12.08 -66.61
N PRO A 547 26.69 12.68 -67.81
CA PRO A 547 27.05 11.95 -69.01
C PRO A 547 28.53 11.61 -68.86
N ALA A 548 28.91 10.37 -69.12
CA ALA A 548 30.29 10.07 -69.42
C ALA A 548 30.69 10.91 -70.64
N ALA A 549 31.59 11.85 -70.44
CA ALA A 549 32.39 12.48 -71.48
C ALA A 549 33.80 11.92 -71.38
#